data_AF-H3B5Q4-F1
#
_entry.id   AF-H3B5Q4-F1
#
_cell.length_a   1.000
_cell.length_b   1.000
_cell.length_c   1.000
_cell.angle_alpha   90.00
_cell.angle_beta   90.00
_cell.angle_gamma   90.00
#
_symmetry.space_group_name_H-M   'P 1'
#
loop_
_entity.id
_entity.type
_entity.pdbx_description
1 polymer ?
#
loop_
_entity_poly.entity_id
_entity_poly.type
_entity_poly.pdbx_seq_one_letter_code
_entity_poly.pdbx_strand_id
1 'polypeptide(L)'
;ILKLFNPDLVGGAKNKTRHKKPHTLNETGFNLAVTGANSYEFPAQARNLIHTLKTYPGINFAEDWKLVTIFIGANDLCDYCKNKLGLWGPHTMVFRNLPRAIINMVQLIHLEELRVVNDGSFGCWLQRSFCSCLVKPAKNSTELQELLDQNNQFQVNLEYLIGSGRYDEKNDFAVVLQPFLKTANAPRDENGTIDYSYFTLDCFHFTVKGHEQLAKGLWNNMLHSVVTVIPFQPEGAKVEIQSLSNPIQLICPPVVSLRLTPACLKGPA
;
A
#
# COMPACT_ATOMS: atom_id res chain seq x y z
N ILE A 1 -2.29 -13.61 -5.98
CA ILE A 1 -3.32 -13.20 -6.96
C ILE A 1 -2.73 -13.07 -8.36
N LEU A 2 -1.83 -12.12 -8.66
CA LEU A 2 -1.26 -11.92 -10.01
C LEU A 2 -0.77 -13.19 -10.73
N LYS A 3 -0.04 -14.08 -10.03
CA LYS A 3 0.45 -15.36 -10.59
C LYS A 3 -0.65 -16.33 -11.05
N LEU A 4 -1.88 -16.16 -10.57
CA LEU A 4 -3.03 -16.96 -11.03
C LEU A 4 -3.46 -16.59 -12.45
N PHE A 5 -3.15 -15.36 -12.89
CA PHE A 5 -3.52 -14.82 -14.20
C PHE A 5 -2.34 -14.72 -15.17
N ASN A 6 -1.12 -14.66 -14.63
CA ASN A 6 0.11 -14.74 -15.39
C ASN A 6 1.11 -15.65 -14.66
N PRO A 7 1.19 -16.95 -15.01
CA PRO A 7 2.09 -17.90 -14.35
C PRO A 7 3.58 -17.58 -14.60
N ASP A 8 3.90 -16.89 -15.71
CA ASP A 8 5.26 -16.52 -16.10
C ASP A 8 5.77 -15.27 -15.36
N LEU A 9 4.99 -14.73 -14.42
CA LEU A 9 5.37 -13.53 -13.67
C LEU A 9 6.62 -13.77 -12.82
N VAL A 10 7.68 -13.02 -13.16
CA VAL A 10 8.95 -13.02 -12.44
C VAL A 10 8.88 -12.09 -11.22
N GLY A 11 9.46 -12.53 -10.11
CA GLY A 11 9.59 -11.75 -8.88
C GLY A 11 8.45 -11.95 -7.90
N GLY A 12 8.01 -10.84 -7.30
CA GLY A 12 7.05 -10.81 -6.18
C GLY A 12 7.71 -10.89 -4.80
N ALA A 13 6.95 -10.53 -3.77
CA ALA A 13 7.38 -10.60 -2.37
C ALA A 13 7.38 -12.05 -1.87
N LYS A 14 8.47 -12.48 -1.22
CA LYS A 14 8.58 -13.80 -0.57
C LYS A 14 8.55 -13.74 0.95
N ASN A 15 9.12 -12.68 1.53
CA ASN A 15 9.24 -12.53 2.97
C ASN A 15 9.32 -11.05 3.36
N LYS A 16 9.32 -10.78 4.67
CA LYS A 16 9.53 -9.46 5.26
C LYS A 16 11.02 -9.13 5.38
N THR A 17 11.32 -7.84 5.27
CA THR A 17 12.62 -7.27 5.63
C THR A 17 12.60 -6.81 7.10
N ARG A 18 13.75 -6.40 7.62
CA ARG A 18 13.84 -5.71 8.92
C ARG A 18 14.82 -4.54 8.82
N HIS A 19 14.54 -3.47 9.56
CA HIS A 19 15.45 -2.34 9.67
C HIS A 19 16.85 -2.79 10.12
N LYS A 20 17.90 -2.21 9.53
CA LYS A 20 19.32 -2.50 9.83
C LYS A 20 19.73 -3.98 9.68
N LYS A 21 18.90 -4.83 9.08
CA LYS A 21 19.25 -6.21 8.76
C LYS A 21 19.44 -6.34 7.24
N PRO A 22 20.65 -6.69 6.78
CA PRO A 22 20.87 -7.05 5.38
C PRO A 22 19.93 -8.18 4.96
N HIS A 23 19.46 -8.13 3.74
CA HIS A 23 18.61 -9.16 3.15
C HIS A 23 19.01 -9.37 1.70
N THR A 24 18.82 -10.59 1.22
CA THR A 24 19.07 -10.97 -0.17
C THR A 24 17.76 -11.09 -0.93
N LEU A 25 17.81 -10.94 -2.26
CA LEU A 25 16.65 -11.17 -3.13
C LEU A 25 16.12 -12.60 -3.05
N ASN A 26 16.97 -13.58 -2.70
CA ASN A 26 16.53 -14.95 -2.49
C ASN A 26 15.59 -15.06 -1.28
N GLU A 27 15.86 -14.33 -0.21
CA GLU A 27 15.07 -14.33 1.02
C GLU A 27 13.77 -13.54 0.89
N THR A 28 13.83 -12.32 0.33
CA THR A 28 12.68 -11.40 0.35
C THR A 28 11.96 -11.31 -0.99
N GLY A 29 12.55 -11.85 -2.06
CA GLY A 29 12.10 -11.61 -3.42
C GLY A 29 12.23 -10.13 -3.77
N PHE A 30 11.21 -9.61 -4.46
CA PHE A 30 11.12 -8.19 -4.80
C PHE A 30 10.43 -7.35 -3.71
N ASN A 31 10.37 -7.87 -2.46
CA ASN A 31 10.01 -7.05 -1.32
C ASN A 31 11.24 -6.28 -0.83
N LEU A 32 11.28 -4.99 -1.18
CA LEU A 32 12.34 -4.06 -0.80
C LEU A 32 11.86 -3.00 0.21
N ALA A 33 10.61 -3.10 0.69
CA ALA A 33 10.13 -2.26 1.78
C ALA A 33 11.01 -2.49 3.01
N VAL A 34 11.20 -1.50 3.89
CA VAL A 34 11.99 -1.64 5.12
C VAL A 34 11.14 -1.23 6.32
N THR A 35 11.11 -2.07 7.37
CA THR A 35 10.40 -1.73 8.62
C THR A 35 10.82 -0.36 9.15
N GLY A 36 9.85 0.49 9.50
CA GLY A 36 10.11 1.82 10.06
C GLY A 36 10.58 2.87 9.07
N ALA A 37 10.76 2.53 7.78
CA ALA A 37 11.12 3.54 6.78
C ALA A 37 9.96 4.52 6.53
N ASN A 38 10.31 5.79 6.34
CA ASN A 38 9.40 6.88 6.02
C ASN A 38 9.77 7.45 4.63
N SER A 39 9.12 8.53 4.22
CA SER A 39 9.32 9.12 2.89
C SER A 39 10.75 9.64 2.66
N TYR A 40 11.51 9.95 3.71
CA TYR A 40 12.91 10.37 3.62
C TYR A 40 13.81 9.24 3.09
N GLU A 41 13.63 8.00 3.54
CA GLU A 41 14.43 6.85 3.06
C GLU A 41 13.92 6.28 1.73
N PHE A 42 12.75 6.73 1.26
CA PHE A 42 12.12 6.20 0.05
C PHE A 42 12.97 6.29 -1.22
N PRO A 43 13.66 7.41 -1.53
CA PRO A 43 14.48 7.50 -2.73
C PRO A 43 15.59 6.45 -2.79
N ALA A 44 16.17 6.07 -1.66
CA ALA A 44 17.19 5.02 -1.60
C ALA A 44 16.59 3.65 -1.91
N GLN A 45 15.42 3.33 -1.35
CA GLN A 45 14.68 2.10 -1.66
C GLN A 45 14.28 2.04 -3.15
N ALA A 46 13.80 3.14 -3.71
CA ALA A 46 13.43 3.24 -5.12
C ALA A 46 14.62 3.00 -6.06
N ARG A 47 15.79 3.60 -5.77
CA ARG A 47 17.02 3.36 -6.54
C ARG A 47 17.48 1.91 -6.44
N ASN A 48 17.38 1.29 -5.25
CA ASN A 48 17.70 -0.11 -5.06
C ASN A 48 16.78 -1.03 -5.91
N LEU A 49 15.48 -0.73 -5.97
CA LEU A 49 14.54 -1.45 -6.84
C LEU A 49 14.94 -1.30 -8.32
N ILE A 50 15.23 -0.09 -8.79
CA ILE A 50 15.64 0.13 -10.19
C ILE A 50 16.93 -0.63 -10.50
N HIS A 51 17.92 -0.58 -9.61
CA HIS A 51 19.16 -1.34 -9.77
C HIS A 51 18.91 -2.85 -9.81
N THR A 52 18.05 -3.35 -8.92
CA THR A 52 17.63 -4.76 -8.91
C THR A 52 16.98 -5.16 -10.24
N LEU A 53 16.03 -4.37 -10.73
CA LEU A 53 15.36 -4.63 -12.01
C LEU A 53 16.31 -4.63 -13.21
N LYS A 54 17.38 -3.82 -13.17
CA LYS A 54 18.40 -3.77 -14.24
C LYS A 54 19.34 -4.97 -14.24
N THR A 55 19.58 -5.58 -13.09
CA THR A 55 20.63 -6.58 -12.89
C THR A 55 20.09 -7.99 -12.70
N TYR A 56 18.80 -8.14 -12.39
CA TYR A 56 18.19 -9.43 -12.11
C TYR A 56 18.13 -10.32 -13.38
N PRO A 57 18.73 -11.53 -13.37
CA PRO A 57 18.65 -12.46 -14.49
C PRO A 57 17.19 -12.89 -14.73
N GLY A 58 16.72 -12.77 -15.98
CA GLY A 58 15.35 -13.12 -16.36
C GLY A 58 14.36 -11.96 -16.35
N ILE A 59 14.82 -10.72 -16.16
CA ILE A 59 14.05 -9.51 -16.45
C ILE A 59 14.72 -8.76 -17.61
N ASN A 60 13.96 -8.51 -18.67
CA ASN A 60 14.32 -7.50 -19.66
C ASN A 60 13.92 -6.12 -19.13
N PHE A 61 14.91 -5.36 -18.66
CA PHE A 61 14.66 -4.05 -18.07
C PHE A 61 13.97 -3.07 -19.03
N ALA A 62 14.23 -3.13 -20.34
CA ALA A 62 13.61 -2.24 -21.31
C ALA A 62 12.21 -2.71 -21.74
N GLU A 63 12.04 -4.02 -21.95
CA GLU A 63 10.87 -4.55 -22.64
C GLU A 63 9.78 -5.13 -21.73
N ASP A 64 10.11 -5.61 -20.53
CA ASP A 64 9.09 -6.24 -19.68
C ASP A 64 8.21 -5.18 -19.01
N TRP A 65 6.92 -5.47 -18.80
CA TRP A 65 6.11 -4.60 -17.95
C TRP A 65 6.43 -4.81 -16.47
N LYS A 66 6.59 -3.72 -15.72
CA LYS A 66 6.85 -3.72 -14.27
C LYS A 66 5.65 -3.19 -13.50
N LEU A 67 5.13 -3.97 -12.56
CA LEU A 67 4.13 -3.53 -11.60
C LEU A 67 4.80 -3.27 -10.26
N VAL A 68 4.83 -2.01 -9.82
CA VAL A 68 5.47 -1.61 -8.56
C VAL A 68 4.39 -1.07 -7.62
N THR A 69 4.30 -1.62 -6.41
CA THR A 69 3.36 -1.13 -5.39
C THR A 69 4.12 -0.42 -4.29
N ILE A 70 3.73 0.82 -4.02
CA ILE A 70 4.28 1.68 -2.97
C ILE A 70 3.21 1.90 -1.92
N PHE A 71 3.54 1.61 -0.67
CA PHE A 71 2.73 1.95 0.49
C PHE A 71 3.66 2.52 1.56
N ILE A 72 3.63 3.84 1.73
CA ILE A 72 4.53 4.61 2.59
C ILE A 72 3.84 5.88 3.08
N GLY A 73 4.27 6.42 4.22
CA GLY A 73 3.67 7.62 4.82
C GLY A 73 3.18 7.42 6.27
N ALA A 74 2.85 6.19 6.67
CA ALA A 74 2.39 5.92 8.03
C ALA A 74 3.46 6.25 9.08
N ASN A 75 4.72 5.91 8.82
CA ASN A 75 5.84 6.24 9.72
C ASN A 75 6.11 7.75 9.76
N ASP A 76 5.91 8.47 8.65
CA ASP A 76 6.02 9.93 8.59
C ASP A 76 5.05 10.59 9.57
N LEU A 77 3.79 10.14 9.59
CA LEU A 77 2.79 10.61 10.56
C LEU A 77 3.09 10.15 11.98
N CYS A 78 3.51 8.90 12.17
CA CYS A 78 3.89 8.35 13.48
C CYS A 78 5.06 9.09 14.14
N ASP A 79 5.92 9.74 13.35
CA ASP A 79 7.08 10.52 13.78
C ASP A 79 6.90 12.04 13.60
N TYR A 80 5.75 12.51 13.10
CA TYR A 80 5.52 13.93 12.77
C TYR A 80 5.85 14.90 13.92
N CYS A 81 5.43 14.57 15.14
CA CYS A 81 5.70 15.39 16.33
C CYS A 81 7.19 15.46 16.72
N LYS A 82 8.03 14.53 16.24
CA LYS A 82 9.49 14.53 16.47
C LYS A 82 10.21 15.45 15.49
N ASN A 83 9.68 15.55 14.26
CA ASN A 83 10.24 16.37 13.21
C ASN A 83 9.14 16.83 12.25
N LYS A 84 8.64 18.05 12.45
CA LYS A 84 7.55 18.64 11.66
C LYS A 84 7.96 19.04 10.23
N LEU A 85 9.05 18.49 9.68
CA LEU A 85 9.40 18.70 8.28
C LEU A 85 8.26 18.17 7.40
N GLY A 86 8.00 18.87 6.30
CA GLY A 86 6.87 18.60 5.42
C GLY A 86 6.78 17.12 5.04
N LEU A 87 5.61 16.53 5.29
CA LEU A 87 5.33 15.10 5.20
C LEU A 87 5.43 14.49 3.80
N TRP A 88 5.83 15.26 2.78
CA TRP A 88 5.96 14.74 1.43
C TRP A 88 6.73 15.70 0.52
N GLY A 89 7.79 15.19 -0.10
CA GLY A 89 8.47 15.80 -1.25
C GLY A 89 8.24 15.00 -2.55
N PRO A 90 8.74 15.45 -3.71
CA PRO A 90 8.55 14.79 -5.01
C PRO A 90 9.34 13.48 -5.17
N HIS A 91 9.40 12.63 -4.14
CA HIS A 91 10.26 11.44 -4.08
C HIS A 91 9.80 10.34 -5.05
N THR A 92 8.55 10.36 -5.50
CA THR A 92 8.04 9.49 -6.56
C THR A 92 8.62 9.80 -7.94
N MET A 93 9.23 10.97 -8.15
CA MET A 93 9.91 11.30 -9.42
C MET A 93 11.05 10.33 -9.76
N VAL A 94 11.57 9.59 -8.77
CA VAL A 94 12.62 8.58 -8.98
C VAL A 94 12.20 7.51 -10.01
N PHE A 95 10.90 7.23 -10.14
CA PHE A 95 10.39 6.24 -11.09
C PHE A 95 10.08 6.78 -12.49
N ARG A 96 10.14 8.10 -12.74
CA ARG A 96 9.75 8.72 -14.02
C ARG A 96 10.52 8.19 -15.25
N ASN A 97 11.69 7.58 -15.02
CA ASN A 97 12.54 7.01 -16.05
C ASN A 97 12.50 5.47 -16.11
N LEU A 98 11.58 4.82 -15.38
CA LEU A 98 11.38 3.38 -15.47
C LEU A 98 10.54 3.08 -16.73
N PRO A 99 11.07 2.35 -17.73
CA PRO A 99 10.30 2.00 -18.92
C PRO A 99 9.24 0.95 -18.59
N ARG A 100 8.10 0.98 -19.30
CA ARG A 100 7.01 -0.01 -19.20
C ARG A 100 6.62 -0.29 -17.76
N ALA A 101 6.18 0.72 -17.02
CA ALA A 101 5.88 0.57 -15.60
C ALA A 101 4.52 1.12 -15.20
N ILE A 102 3.82 0.36 -14.36
CA ILE A 102 2.63 0.79 -13.64
C ILE A 102 3.01 0.87 -12.16
N ILE A 103 2.95 2.09 -11.62
CA ILE A 103 3.26 2.37 -10.24
C ILE A 103 1.95 2.52 -9.48
N ASN A 104 1.60 1.54 -8.65
CA ASN A 104 0.50 1.63 -7.70
C ASN A 104 0.95 2.42 -6.47
N MET A 105 0.35 3.58 -6.25
CA MET A 105 0.55 4.34 -5.01
C MET A 105 -0.65 4.11 -4.10
N VAL A 106 -0.46 3.37 -3.01
CA VAL A 106 -1.51 3.05 -2.04
C VAL A 106 -1.72 4.21 -1.08
N GLN A 107 -2.97 4.69 -0.98
CA GLN A 107 -3.36 5.74 -0.05
C GLN A 107 -3.33 5.23 1.40
N LEU A 108 -3.02 6.11 2.34
CA LEU A 108 -3.05 5.78 3.76
C LEU A 108 -4.49 5.72 4.29
N ILE A 109 -4.70 4.83 5.26
CA ILE A 109 -5.86 4.87 6.17
C ILE A 109 -5.81 6.13 7.06
N HIS A 110 -6.95 6.55 7.61
CA HIS A 110 -6.93 7.48 8.75
C HIS A 110 -6.28 6.77 9.95
N LEU A 111 -5.12 7.28 10.39
CA LEU A 111 -4.33 6.69 11.46
C LEU A 111 -5.08 6.68 12.80
N GLU A 112 -6.13 7.50 12.98
CA GLU A 112 -6.97 7.46 14.19
C GLU A 112 -7.51 6.05 14.48
N GLU A 113 -7.81 5.25 13.45
CA GLU A 113 -8.28 3.88 13.60
C GLU A 113 -7.28 3.01 14.37
N LEU A 114 -5.98 3.28 14.29
CA LEU A 114 -4.97 2.54 15.07
C LEU A 114 -5.09 2.81 16.58
N ARG A 115 -5.63 3.97 17.00
CA ARG A 115 -5.94 4.25 18.41
C ARG A 115 -7.13 3.42 18.89
N VAL A 116 -8.09 3.14 18.00
CA VAL A 116 -9.27 2.32 18.31
C VAL A 116 -8.87 0.86 18.53
N VAL A 117 -7.86 0.37 17.80
CA VAL A 117 -7.32 -0.99 17.94
C VAL A 117 -6.49 -1.16 19.23
N ASN A 118 -6.03 -0.09 19.88
CA ASN A 118 -5.23 -0.19 21.09
C ASN A 118 -6.11 -0.47 22.33
N ASP A 119 -6.17 -1.73 22.78
CA ASP A 119 -6.89 -2.13 24.00
C ASP A 119 -6.11 -1.92 25.32
N GLY A 120 -4.89 -1.39 25.24
CA GLY A 120 -4.03 -1.21 26.42
C GLY A 120 -3.33 -2.48 26.92
N SER A 121 -3.46 -3.62 26.23
CA SER A 121 -2.66 -4.81 26.49
C SER A 121 -1.16 -4.54 26.33
N PHE A 122 -0.33 -5.41 26.92
CA PHE A 122 1.14 -5.27 26.83
C PHE A 122 1.64 -5.24 25.38
N GLY A 123 1.01 -6.02 24.50
CA GLY A 123 1.31 -6.03 23.07
C GLY A 123 0.99 -4.69 22.41
N CYS A 124 -0.25 -4.21 22.56
CA CYS A 124 -0.66 -2.91 22.00
C CYS A 124 0.07 -1.72 22.62
N TRP A 125 0.64 -1.86 23.81
CA TRP A 125 1.47 -0.82 24.43
C TRP A 125 2.69 -0.47 23.58
N LEU A 126 3.23 -1.42 22.80
CA LEU A 126 4.35 -1.17 21.89
C LEU A 126 4.04 -0.11 20.82
N GLN A 127 2.76 0.08 20.46
CA GLN A 127 2.36 1.16 19.57
C GLN A 127 2.80 2.55 20.09
N ARG A 128 2.82 2.75 21.43
CA ARG A 128 3.30 4.01 22.03
C ARG A 128 4.76 4.31 21.75
N SER A 129 5.54 3.27 21.41
CA SER A 129 6.95 3.39 21.05
C SER A 129 7.11 3.65 19.55
N PHE A 130 6.38 2.92 18.70
CA PHE A 130 6.53 3.01 17.24
C PHE A 130 5.73 4.15 16.61
N CYS A 131 4.61 4.55 17.20
CA CYS A 131 3.72 5.60 16.72
C CYS A 131 3.35 6.57 17.84
N SER A 132 4.37 7.11 18.52
CA SER A 132 4.18 7.91 19.73
C SER A 132 3.37 9.17 19.50
N CYS A 133 3.51 9.80 18.32
CA CYS A 133 2.79 11.02 17.99
C CYS A 133 1.28 10.79 17.87
N LEU A 134 0.88 9.58 17.48
CA LEU A 134 -0.52 9.20 17.42
C LEU A 134 -1.06 8.77 18.78
N VAL A 135 -0.36 7.89 19.51
CA VAL A 135 -0.95 7.17 20.65
C VAL A 135 -0.82 7.93 21.97
N LYS A 136 0.26 8.70 22.18
CA LYS A 136 0.50 9.39 23.45
C LYS A 136 -0.42 10.58 23.72
N PRO A 137 -0.79 11.43 22.73
CA PRO A 137 -1.66 12.56 22.99
C PRO A 137 -3.02 12.14 23.58
N ALA A 138 -3.53 12.98 24.48
CA ALA A 138 -4.85 12.80 25.07
C ALA A 138 -5.94 12.93 24.00
N LYS A 139 -7.10 12.29 24.25
CA LYS A 139 -8.27 12.47 23.39
C LYS A 139 -8.64 13.96 23.35
N ASN A 140 -8.96 14.47 22.17
CA ASN A 140 -9.31 15.89 21.91
C ASN A 140 -8.19 16.90 22.22
N SER A 141 -6.93 16.46 22.32
CA SER A 141 -5.80 17.37 22.46
C SER A 141 -5.48 18.09 21.14
N THR A 142 -4.88 19.27 21.23
CA THR A 142 -4.44 20.03 20.06
C THR A 142 -3.38 19.28 19.26
N GLU A 143 -2.50 18.54 19.93
CA GLU A 143 -1.46 17.73 19.31
C GLU A 143 -2.06 16.57 18.50
N LEU A 144 -3.12 15.92 19.01
CA LEU A 144 -3.82 14.89 18.26
C LEU A 144 -4.53 15.50 17.04
N GLN A 145 -5.24 16.60 17.23
CA GLN A 145 -5.94 17.27 16.13
C GLN A 145 -4.97 17.69 15.02
N GLU A 146 -3.82 18.28 15.38
CA GLU A 146 -2.79 18.66 14.41
C GLU A 146 -2.32 17.45 13.60
N LEU A 147 -2.10 16.30 14.24
CA LEU A 147 -1.69 15.07 13.55
C LEU A 147 -2.78 14.55 12.59
N LEU A 148 -4.05 14.58 13.00
CA LEU A 148 -5.16 14.15 12.16
C LEU A 148 -5.34 15.07 10.95
N ASP A 149 -5.17 16.38 11.15
CA ASP A 149 -5.16 17.36 10.05
C ASP A 149 -4.01 17.09 9.08
N GLN A 150 -2.82 16.75 9.60
CA GLN A 150 -1.69 16.34 8.77
C GLN A 150 -1.93 15.03 8.01
N ASN A 151 -2.61 14.06 8.61
CA ASN A 151 -3.01 12.84 7.90
C ASN A 151 -3.97 13.15 6.75
N ASN A 152 -4.94 14.04 6.97
CA ASN A 152 -5.88 14.49 5.93
C ASN A 152 -5.14 15.23 4.81
N GLN A 153 -4.22 16.15 5.17
CA GLN A 153 -3.37 16.85 4.21
C GLN A 153 -2.51 15.89 3.40
N PHE A 154 -1.95 14.83 4.02
CA PHE A 154 -1.22 13.80 3.31
C PHE A 154 -2.09 13.15 2.22
N GLN A 155 -3.32 12.73 2.58
CA GLN A 155 -4.22 12.08 1.63
C GLN A 155 -4.57 13.01 0.45
N VAL A 156 -4.95 14.26 0.74
CA VAL A 156 -5.29 15.29 -0.26
C VAL A 156 -4.11 15.62 -1.15
N ASN A 157 -2.92 15.81 -0.58
CA ASN A 157 -1.72 16.13 -1.34
C ASN A 157 -1.31 14.99 -2.28
N LEU A 158 -1.47 13.75 -1.85
CA LEU A 158 -1.18 12.58 -2.67
C LEU A 158 -2.15 12.44 -3.84
N GLU A 159 -3.45 12.66 -3.58
CA GLU A 159 -4.49 12.73 -4.61
C GLU A 159 -4.19 13.83 -5.63
N TYR A 160 -3.97 15.05 -5.16
CA TYR A 160 -3.63 16.17 -6.03
C TYR A 160 -2.38 15.89 -6.88
N LEU A 161 -1.31 15.37 -6.28
CA LEU A 161 -0.07 15.06 -6.99
C LEU A 161 -0.27 14.05 -8.12
N ILE A 162 -1.02 12.98 -7.89
CA ILE A 162 -1.23 11.93 -8.88
C ILE A 162 -2.24 12.41 -9.92
N GLY A 163 -3.31 13.07 -9.50
CA GLY A 163 -4.35 13.64 -10.36
C GLY A 163 -3.90 14.86 -11.18
N SER A 164 -2.72 15.45 -10.88
CA SER A 164 -2.22 16.62 -11.61
C SER A 164 -1.76 16.31 -13.04
N GLY A 165 -1.75 15.04 -13.47
CA GLY A 165 -1.27 14.59 -14.77
C GLY A 165 0.25 14.69 -14.97
N ARG A 166 1.01 14.99 -13.92
CA ARG A 166 2.48 15.21 -14.01
C ARG A 166 3.29 13.96 -14.39
N TYR A 167 2.64 12.79 -14.42
CA TYR A 167 3.25 11.51 -14.78
C TYR A 167 2.78 11.00 -16.15
N ASP A 168 1.83 11.69 -16.80
CA ASP A 168 1.14 11.22 -18.02
C ASP A 168 1.87 11.64 -19.29
N GLU A 169 3.21 11.69 -19.23
CA GLU A 169 4.05 12.16 -20.32
C GLU A 169 4.37 11.07 -21.35
N LYS A 170 4.10 9.80 -21.03
CA LYS A 170 4.47 8.63 -21.82
C LYS A 170 3.35 7.60 -21.84
N ASN A 171 3.24 6.87 -22.95
CA ASN A 171 2.23 5.81 -23.11
C ASN A 171 2.63 4.48 -22.44
N ASP A 172 3.89 4.35 -22.01
CA ASP A 172 4.45 3.14 -21.39
C ASP A 172 4.73 3.32 -19.90
N PHE A 173 4.18 4.36 -19.27
CA PHE A 173 4.38 4.64 -17.85
C PHE A 173 3.11 5.23 -17.24
N ALA A 174 2.73 4.74 -16.06
CA ALA A 174 1.61 5.28 -15.31
C ALA A 174 1.87 5.27 -13.80
N VAL A 175 1.40 6.29 -13.10
CA VAL A 175 1.29 6.31 -11.64
C VAL A 175 -0.19 6.33 -11.29
N VAL A 176 -0.66 5.33 -10.58
CA VAL A 176 -2.07 5.12 -10.30
C VAL A 176 -2.30 5.13 -8.79
N LEU A 177 -3.11 6.07 -8.32
CA LEU A 177 -3.55 6.11 -6.92
C LEU A 177 -4.46 4.91 -6.62
N GLN A 178 -4.26 4.26 -5.47
CA GLN A 178 -5.06 3.14 -5.00
C GLN A 178 -5.70 3.51 -3.65
N PRO A 179 -6.91 4.12 -3.64
CA PRO A 179 -7.49 4.74 -2.45
C PRO A 179 -8.28 3.77 -1.57
N PHE A 180 -8.22 2.45 -1.78
CA PHE A 180 -9.12 1.51 -1.10
C PHE A 180 -9.09 1.61 0.43
N LEU A 181 -7.97 2.01 1.03
CA LEU A 181 -7.84 2.16 2.48
C LEU A 181 -8.23 3.53 3.03
N LYS A 182 -8.46 4.53 2.18
CA LYS A 182 -8.58 5.94 2.60
C LYS A 182 -9.59 6.13 3.74
N THR A 183 -10.78 5.54 3.58
CA THR A 183 -11.91 5.62 4.53
C THR A 183 -12.18 4.30 5.25
N ALA A 184 -11.23 3.36 5.22
CA ALA A 184 -11.39 2.07 5.85
C ALA A 184 -11.34 2.19 7.38
N ASN A 185 -12.31 1.60 8.06
CA ASN A 185 -12.29 1.46 9.51
C ASN A 185 -11.54 0.20 9.94
N ALA A 186 -11.13 0.16 11.20
CA ALA A 186 -10.58 -1.03 11.83
C ALA A 186 -11.58 -2.20 11.74
N PRO A 187 -11.12 -3.42 11.42
CA PRO A 187 -11.97 -4.59 11.31
C PRO A 187 -12.60 -4.91 12.66
N ARG A 188 -13.88 -5.29 12.60
CA ARG A 188 -14.74 -5.66 13.72
C ARG A 188 -15.38 -7.03 13.48
N ASP A 189 -15.57 -7.78 14.55
CA ASP A 189 -16.26 -9.07 14.53
C ASP A 189 -17.79 -8.90 14.49
N GLU A 190 -18.53 -10.03 14.51
CA GLU A 190 -20.00 -10.05 14.49
C GLU A 190 -20.62 -9.34 15.71
N ASN A 191 -19.88 -9.21 16.80
CA ASN A 191 -20.31 -8.50 18.01
C ASN A 191 -19.96 -7.00 17.97
N GLY A 192 -19.34 -6.51 16.90
CA GLY A 192 -18.90 -5.13 16.74
C GLY A 192 -17.64 -4.77 17.53
N THR A 193 -16.95 -5.75 18.12
CA THR A 193 -15.66 -5.56 18.80
C THR A 193 -14.50 -5.66 17.81
N ILE A 194 -13.33 -5.14 18.15
CA ILE A 194 -12.18 -5.17 17.22
C ILE A 194 -11.76 -6.62 16.95
N ASP A 195 -11.70 -7.00 15.66
CA ASP A 195 -11.22 -8.32 15.27
C ASP A 195 -9.69 -8.33 15.22
N TYR A 196 -9.08 -8.67 16.36
CA TYR A 196 -7.63 -8.77 16.51
C TYR A 196 -6.96 -9.82 15.61
N SER A 197 -7.70 -10.75 15.00
CA SER A 197 -7.10 -11.72 14.06
C SER A 197 -6.48 -11.05 12.83
N TYR A 198 -6.87 -9.81 12.53
CA TYR A 198 -6.27 -8.99 11.48
C TYR A 198 -4.91 -8.39 11.84
N PHE A 199 -4.57 -8.30 13.14
CA PHE A 199 -3.37 -7.59 13.62
C PHE A 199 -2.40 -8.53 14.34
N THR A 200 -1.11 -8.22 14.24
CA THR A 200 -0.10 -8.90 15.04
C THR A 200 -0.19 -8.45 16.50
N LEU A 201 0.63 -9.05 17.37
CA LEU A 201 0.60 -8.78 18.82
C LEU A 201 0.88 -7.31 19.17
N ASP A 202 1.44 -6.51 18.26
CA ASP A 202 1.65 -5.07 18.48
C ASP A 202 0.42 -4.22 18.14
N CYS A 203 -0.68 -4.83 17.69
CA CYS A 203 -1.93 -4.18 17.36
C CYS A 203 -1.81 -3.14 16.23
N PHE A 204 -0.72 -3.16 15.48
CA PHE A 204 -0.37 -2.15 14.48
C PHE A 204 -0.12 -2.78 13.12
N HIS A 205 0.75 -3.79 13.05
CA HIS A 205 1.00 -4.49 11.80
C HIS A 205 -0.09 -5.52 11.53
N PHE A 206 -0.42 -5.71 10.26
CA PHE A 206 -1.39 -6.73 9.85
C PHE A 206 -0.80 -8.15 9.94
N THR A 207 -1.64 -9.12 10.28
CA THR A 207 -1.36 -10.55 10.08
C THR A 207 -1.45 -10.91 8.60
N VAL A 208 -1.23 -12.19 8.28
CA VAL A 208 -1.52 -12.73 6.94
C VAL A 208 -2.96 -12.46 6.54
N LYS A 209 -3.93 -12.61 7.46
CA LYS A 209 -5.36 -12.34 7.19
C LYS A 209 -5.58 -10.89 6.76
N GLY A 210 -4.98 -9.93 7.47
CA GLY A 210 -5.06 -8.52 7.09
C GLY A 210 -4.40 -8.26 5.74
N HIS A 211 -3.17 -8.75 5.52
CA HIS A 211 -2.47 -8.62 4.24
C HIS A 211 -3.23 -9.24 3.06
N GLU A 212 -3.95 -10.34 3.26
CA GLU A 212 -4.81 -10.93 2.23
C GLU A 212 -5.94 -9.99 1.82
N GLN A 213 -6.63 -9.34 2.77
CA GLN A 213 -7.66 -8.36 2.45
C GLN A 213 -7.07 -7.14 1.74
N LEU A 214 -5.92 -6.64 2.19
CA LEU A 214 -5.23 -5.54 1.50
C LEU A 214 -4.90 -5.89 0.04
N ALA A 215 -4.41 -7.12 -0.19
CA ALA A 215 -4.07 -7.59 -1.54
C ALA A 215 -5.31 -7.71 -2.43
N LYS A 216 -6.45 -8.14 -1.89
CA LYS A 216 -7.72 -8.20 -2.62
C LYS A 216 -8.28 -6.82 -2.93
N GLY A 217 -8.25 -5.89 -1.99
CA GLY A 217 -8.66 -4.49 -2.19
C GLY A 217 -7.82 -3.81 -3.28
N LEU A 218 -6.49 -3.96 -3.22
CA LEU A 218 -5.60 -3.46 -4.26
C LEU A 218 -5.89 -4.08 -5.63
N TRP A 219 -6.06 -5.41 -5.69
CA TRP A 219 -6.39 -6.11 -6.93
C TRP A 219 -7.69 -5.60 -7.55
N ASN A 220 -8.75 -5.49 -6.75
CA ASN A 220 -10.04 -5.01 -7.21
C ASN A 220 -9.96 -3.58 -7.76
N ASN A 221 -9.21 -2.68 -7.10
CA ASN A 221 -9.03 -1.32 -7.62
C ASN A 221 -8.19 -1.29 -8.90
N MET A 222 -7.18 -2.15 -9.04
CA MET A 222 -6.46 -2.28 -10.30
C MET A 222 -7.38 -2.76 -11.43
N LEU A 223 -8.25 -3.74 -11.19
CA LEU A 223 -9.18 -4.23 -12.23
C LEU A 223 -10.25 -3.22 -12.62
N HIS A 224 -10.85 -2.51 -11.66
CA HIS A 224 -11.76 -1.42 -11.97
C HIS A 224 -11.08 -0.32 -12.78
N SER A 225 -9.77 -0.11 -12.59
CA SER A 225 -8.99 0.83 -13.40
C SER A 225 -8.65 0.31 -14.81
N VAL A 226 -8.70 -1.01 -15.05
CA VAL A 226 -8.30 -1.66 -16.32
C VAL A 226 -9.50 -1.99 -17.23
N VAL A 227 -10.70 -2.21 -16.66
CA VAL A 227 -11.90 -2.58 -17.45
C VAL A 227 -12.42 -1.41 -18.31
N THR A 228 -12.01 -0.17 -18.04
CA THR A 228 -12.43 1.01 -18.79
C THR A 228 -11.33 1.50 -19.73
N VAL A 229 -11.22 0.86 -20.90
CA VAL A 229 -10.44 1.40 -22.04
C VAL A 229 -11.24 2.55 -22.67
N ILE A 230 -11.15 3.73 -22.06
CA ILE A 230 -11.51 5.03 -22.66
C ILE A 230 -10.45 6.03 -22.13
N PRO A 231 -9.88 6.93 -22.96
CA PRO A 231 -8.91 7.90 -22.47
C PRO A 231 -9.57 8.72 -21.35
N PHE A 232 -9.00 8.63 -20.15
CA PHE A 232 -9.45 9.28 -18.93
C PHE A 232 -10.90 8.96 -18.52
N GLN A 233 -11.10 7.87 -17.78
CA GLN A 233 -12.21 7.83 -16.83
C GLN A 233 -11.82 8.61 -15.57
N PRO A 234 -12.72 9.46 -15.03
CA PRO A 234 -12.43 10.25 -13.84
C PRO A 234 -12.21 9.34 -12.62
N GLU A 235 -11.43 9.83 -11.67
CA GLU A 235 -11.05 9.22 -10.39
C GLU A 235 -12.21 8.57 -9.58
N GLY A 236 -13.47 8.92 -9.90
CA GLY A 236 -14.69 8.51 -9.19
C GLY A 236 -15.21 7.08 -9.40
N ALA A 237 -14.47 6.19 -10.09
CA ALA A 237 -14.86 4.77 -10.24
C ALA A 237 -14.01 3.81 -9.39
N LYS A 238 -12.99 4.30 -8.67
CA LYS A 238 -12.21 3.48 -7.73
C LYS A 238 -13.01 3.28 -6.45
N VAL A 239 -12.90 2.08 -5.86
CA VAL A 239 -13.66 1.72 -4.68
C VAL A 239 -12.83 2.06 -3.45
N GLU A 240 -13.45 2.79 -2.53
CA GLU A 240 -13.01 2.87 -1.14
C GLU A 240 -13.77 1.81 -0.34
N ILE A 241 -13.05 1.01 0.46
CA ILE A 241 -13.73 0.06 1.35
C ILE A 241 -14.05 0.75 2.67
N GLN A 242 -15.29 0.63 3.13
CA GLN A 242 -15.69 1.20 4.41
C GLN A 242 -15.08 0.45 5.61
N SER A 243 -14.77 -0.83 5.45
CA SER A 243 -14.16 -1.64 6.51
C SER A 243 -13.45 -2.87 5.95
N LEU A 244 -12.43 -3.33 6.68
CA LEU A 244 -11.77 -4.63 6.49
C LEU A 244 -12.54 -5.81 7.13
N SER A 245 -13.61 -5.55 7.90
CA SER A 245 -14.41 -6.56 8.61
C SER A 245 -14.96 -7.65 7.69
N ASN A 246 -15.50 -7.25 6.54
CA ASN A 246 -16.11 -8.18 5.61
C ASN A 246 -15.04 -8.70 4.64
N PRO A 247 -14.94 -10.02 4.42
CA PRO A 247 -14.01 -10.56 3.43
C PRO A 247 -14.27 -9.90 2.07
N ILE A 248 -13.27 -9.20 1.55
CA ILE A 248 -13.33 -8.60 0.23
C ILE A 248 -13.45 -9.74 -0.78
N GLN A 249 -14.50 -9.72 -1.58
CA GLN A 249 -14.66 -10.68 -2.66
C GLN A 249 -13.70 -10.30 -3.79
N LEU A 250 -12.90 -11.26 -4.23
CA LEU A 250 -11.96 -11.06 -5.33
C LEU A 250 -12.73 -10.94 -6.64
N ILE A 251 -12.53 -9.85 -7.37
CA ILE A 251 -13.11 -9.67 -8.71
C ILE A 251 -12.26 -10.42 -9.72
N CYS A 252 -12.93 -11.19 -10.57
CA CYS A 252 -12.29 -11.94 -11.64
C CYS A 252 -12.46 -11.18 -12.96
N PRO A 253 -11.39 -10.98 -13.76
CA PRO A 253 -11.51 -10.37 -15.08
C PRO A 253 -12.49 -11.17 -15.97
N PRO A 254 -13.25 -10.50 -16.86
CA PRO A 254 -14.11 -11.21 -17.81
C PRO A 254 -13.28 -12.12 -18.73
N VAL A 255 -13.82 -13.29 -19.06
CA VAL A 255 -13.16 -14.38 -19.82
C VAL A 255 -12.69 -13.96 -21.23
N VAL A 256 -13.16 -12.82 -21.72
CA VAL A 256 -12.91 -12.36 -23.11
C VAL A 256 -11.46 -11.89 -23.33
N SER A 257 -10.69 -11.56 -22.29
CA SER A 257 -9.35 -10.97 -22.44
C SER A 257 -8.16 -11.87 -22.09
N LEU A 258 -8.38 -13.08 -21.57
CA LEU A 258 -7.29 -14.01 -21.22
C LEU A 258 -7.61 -15.40 -21.77
N ARG A 259 -6.72 -15.98 -22.57
CA ARG A 259 -6.74 -17.39 -23.01
C ARG A 259 -6.47 -18.38 -21.86
N LEU A 260 -6.91 -18.05 -20.65
CA LEU A 260 -6.74 -18.83 -19.44
C LEU A 260 -8.09 -18.88 -18.73
N THR A 261 -8.57 -20.08 -18.44
CA THR A 261 -9.69 -20.28 -17.51
C THR A 261 -9.30 -19.65 -16.16
N PRO A 262 -10.05 -18.64 -15.65
CA PRO A 262 -9.69 -18.00 -14.39
C PRO A 262 -9.74 -19.02 -13.25
N ALA A 263 -8.62 -19.26 -12.57
CA ALA A 263 -8.57 -20.04 -11.32
C ALA A 263 -9.53 -19.48 -10.23
N CYS A 264 -9.89 -18.22 -10.39
CA CYS A 264 -10.89 -17.44 -9.68
C CYS A 264 -12.31 -18.05 -9.67
N LEU A 265 -12.65 -18.91 -10.65
CA LEU A 265 -13.94 -19.61 -10.76
C LEU A 265 -13.98 -20.97 -10.07
N LYS A 266 -12.82 -21.50 -9.62
CA LYS A 266 -12.82 -22.66 -8.74
C LYS A 266 -13.02 -22.13 -7.32
N GLY A 267 -14.22 -22.34 -6.79
CA GLY A 267 -14.50 -22.14 -5.36
C GLY A 267 -13.50 -22.92 -4.49
N PRO A 268 -13.47 -22.67 -3.17
CA PRO A 268 -12.56 -23.39 -2.29
C PRO A 268 -12.76 -24.89 -2.48
N ALA A 269 -11.68 -25.61 -2.74
CA ALA A 269 -11.62 -27.06 -2.63
C ALA A 269 -11.50 -27.46 -1.16
#